data_AF-A0A4W2IGH8-F1
#
_entry.id   AF-A0A4W2IGH8-F1
#
_cell.length_a   1.000
_cell.length_b   1.000
_cell.length_c   1.000
_cell.angle_alpha   90.00
_cell.angle_beta   90.00
_cell.angle_gamma   90.00
#
_symmetry.space_group_name_H-M   'P 1'
#
loop_
_entity.id
_entity.type
_entity.pdbx_description
1 polymer ?
#
loop_
_entity_poly.entity_id
_entity_poly.type
_entity_poly.pdbx_seq_one_letter_code
_entity_poly.pdbx_strand_id
1 'polypeptide(L)'
;MPHPTQLYQHVPDSRWPIVYSPRYNITFLGLEKLHPFDAGKWGKVISLLKEEKLLSDSMLVEAREASDEDLLVVHTRRYLNELKGNGHERDFMGDKRVYIMDVYNRHIYPGDRFAKQAIRRKVELEWGTEDDEYLQKVERNLEKALQEHRPDIVVYNAGTDILEGDRLGGLAISPQGVVKRDELVFRIVRGRQLPILMVTSGGYQKRTARIIADSILNLYSLGLIGPESASVSAQNSDTPLLPPEVP
;
A
#
# COMPACT_ATOMS: atom_id res chain seq x y z
N MET A 1 28.32 10.63 1.17
CA MET A 1 28.46 9.24 0.67
C MET A 1 27.13 8.54 0.86
N PRO A 2 26.72 7.63 -0.02
CA PRO A 2 25.53 6.81 0.20
C PRO A 2 25.66 6.05 1.53
N HIS A 3 24.56 5.93 2.26
CA HIS A 3 24.49 5.17 3.51
C HIS A 3 24.87 3.70 3.24
N PRO A 4 25.88 3.14 3.92
CA PRO A 4 26.23 1.74 3.75
C PRO A 4 25.14 0.88 4.40
N THR A 5 24.45 0.05 3.61
CA THR A 5 23.37 -0.81 4.09
C THR A 5 23.53 -2.24 3.61
N GLN A 6 23.11 -3.20 4.44
CA GLN A 6 23.06 -4.63 4.09
C GLN A 6 21.66 -5.09 3.64
N LEU A 7 20.70 -4.16 3.58
CA LEU A 7 19.33 -4.45 3.16
C LEU A 7 19.23 -4.80 1.67
N TYR A 8 20.14 -4.26 0.85
CA TYR A 8 20.21 -4.63 -0.56
C TYR A 8 20.77 -6.04 -0.72
N GLN A 9 19.96 -6.92 -1.28
CA GLN A 9 20.34 -8.28 -1.62
C GLN A 9 19.97 -8.60 -3.06
N HIS A 10 20.77 -9.43 -3.70
CA HIS A 10 20.42 -9.99 -5.00
C HIS A 10 19.18 -10.89 -4.84
N VAL A 11 18.13 -10.58 -5.60
CA VAL A 11 16.90 -11.38 -5.68
C VAL A 11 16.96 -12.16 -7.00
N PRO A 12 17.01 -13.50 -6.96
CA PRO A 12 16.97 -14.31 -8.19
C PRO A 12 15.66 -14.10 -8.96
N ASP A 13 15.70 -14.18 -10.29
CA ASP A 13 14.52 -14.06 -11.16
C ASP A 13 13.42 -15.10 -10.88
N SER A 14 13.79 -16.22 -10.23
CA SER A 14 12.85 -17.24 -9.77
C SER A 14 12.01 -16.82 -8.56
N ARG A 15 12.34 -15.71 -7.90
CA ARG A 15 11.59 -15.18 -6.77
C ARG A 15 10.66 -14.07 -7.22
N TRP A 16 9.46 -14.08 -6.66
CA TRP A 16 8.51 -13.00 -6.86
C TRP A 16 8.85 -11.84 -5.92
N PRO A 17 8.61 -10.57 -6.30
CA PRO A 17 8.92 -9.41 -5.46
C PRO A 17 7.92 -9.25 -4.30
N ILE A 18 7.54 -10.35 -3.65
CA ILE A 18 6.78 -10.39 -2.41
C ILE A 18 7.75 -10.70 -1.27
N VAL A 19 7.87 -9.74 -0.37
CA VAL A 19 8.79 -9.80 0.78
C VAL A 19 8.02 -10.24 2.03
N TYR A 20 8.46 -11.32 2.66
CA TYR A 20 7.84 -11.84 3.87
C TYR A 20 8.87 -12.52 4.77
N SER A 21 8.71 -12.37 6.08
CA SER A 21 9.42 -13.18 7.08
C SER A 21 8.41 -13.79 8.06
N PRO A 22 8.56 -15.07 8.44
CA PRO A 22 7.77 -15.66 9.51
C PRO A 22 7.86 -14.88 10.83
N ARG A 23 8.96 -14.14 11.07
CA ARG A 23 9.18 -13.28 12.24
C ARG A 23 8.16 -12.14 12.36
N TYR A 24 7.45 -11.82 11.28
CA TYR A 24 6.36 -10.84 11.32
C TYR A 24 5.17 -11.31 12.16
N ASN A 25 5.01 -12.63 12.35
CA ASN A 25 3.95 -13.19 13.17
C ASN A 25 4.37 -13.18 14.64
N ILE A 26 4.07 -12.08 15.32
CA ILE A 26 4.32 -11.96 16.75
C ILE A 26 3.28 -12.80 17.50
N THR A 27 3.77 -13.71 18.34
CA THR A 27 2.93 -14.55 19.22
C THR A 27 3.37 -14.37 20.65
N PHE A 28 2.41 -14.38 21.58
CA PHE A 28 2.65 -14.23 23.01
C PHE A 28 1.69 -15.12 23.80
N LEU A 29 1.90 -16.43 23.69
CA LEU A 29 1.11 -17.48 24.37
C LEU A 29 -0.41 -17.34 24.17
N GLY A 30 -0.86 -16.76 23.05
CA GLY A 30 -2.26 -16.55 22.73
C GLY A 30 -2.83 -15.19 23.15
N LEU A 31 -2.10 -14.41 23.96
CA LEU A 31 -2.53 -13.08 24.41
C LEU A 31 -2.56 -12.06 23.26
N GLU A 32 -1.78 -12.27 22.21
CA GLU A 32 -1.81 -11.44 21.00
C GLU A 32 -3.21 -11.40 20.37
N LYS A 33 -4.04 -12.42 20.59
CA LYS A 33 -5.41 -12.51 20.04
C LYS A 33 -6.41 -11.56 20.72
N LEU A 34 -6.04 -11.00 21.87
CA LEU A 34 -6.84 -9.98 22.57
C LEU A 34 -6.55 -8.57 22.03
N HIS A 35 -5.45 -8.39 21.31
CA HIS A 35 -5.04 -7.11 20.76
C HIS A 35 -5.82 -6.80 19.47
N PRO A 36 -6.27 -5.55 19.23
CA PRO A 36 -6.99 -5.20 18.00
C PRO A 36 -6.16 -5.41 16.73
N PHE A 37 -4.85 -5.23 16.83
CA PHE A 37 -3.92 -5.56 15.74
C PHE A 37 -3.55 -7.04 15.77
N ASP A 38 -4.00 -7.77 14.75
CA ASP A 38 -3.66 -9.17 14.51
C ASP A 38 -2.24 -9.27 13.95
N ALA A 39 -1.27 -9.52 14.82
CA ALA A 39 0.13 -9.68 14.43
C ALA A 39 0.37 -10.91 13.54
N GLY A 40 -0.56 -11.88 13.51
CA GLY A 40 -0.51 -13.04 12.61
C GLY A 40 -1.15 -12.79 11.24
N LYS A 41 -1.64 -11.57 10.96
CA LYS A 41 -2.33 -11.20 9.71
C LYS A 41 -1.49 -11.52 8.48
N TRP A 42 -0.19 -11.22 8.52
CA TRP A 42 0.70 -11.36 7.38
C TRP A 42 0.96 -12.81 7.00
N GLY A 43 1.15 -13.69 7.99
CA GLY A 43 1.24 -15.12 7.75
C GLY A 43 -0.02 -15.70 7.11
N LYS A 44 -1.21 -15.22 7.52
CA LYS A 44 -2.49 -15.65 6.91
C LYS A 44 -2.59 -15.22 5.46
N VAL A 45 -2.19 -14.00 5.10
CA VAL A 45 -2.14 -13.55 3.70
C VAL A 45 -1.26 -14.48 2.88
N ILE A 46 -0.05 -14.79 3.35
CA ILE A 46 0.88 -15.68 2.64
C ILE A 46 0.31 -17.10 2.50
N SER A 47 -0.32 -17.65 3.54
CA SER A 47 -0.98 -18.95 3.44
C SER A 47 -2.06 -18.97 2.36
N LEU A 48 -2.92 -17.95 2.31
CA LEU A 48 -3.97 -17.84 1.30
C LEU A 48 -3.38 -17.75 -0.12
N LEU A 49 -2.32 -16.95 -0.33
CA LEU A 49 -1.68 -16.85 -1.65
C LEU A 49 -1.04 -18.18 -2.10
N LYS A 50 -0.56 -18.99 -1.16
CA LYS A 50 -0.07 -20.35 -1.44
C LYS A 50 -1.21 -21.32 -1.75
N GLU A 51 -2.32 -21.24 -1.02
CA GLU A 51 -3.52 -22.06 -1.26
C GLU A 51 -4.08 -21.81 -2.67
N GLU A 52 -4.08 -20.55 -3.11
CA GLU A 52 -4.48 -20.13 -4.47
C GLU A 52 -3.40 -20.39 -5.53
N LYS A 53 -2.29 -21.03 -5.15
CA LYS A 53 -1.16 -21.41 -6.03
C LYS A 53 -0.49 -20.24 -6.76
N LEU A 54 -0.65 -19.02 -6.25
CA LEU A 54 0.06 -17.85 -6.77
C LEU A 54 1.55 -17.90 -6.37
N LEU A 55 1.82 -18.44 -5.19
CA LEU A 55 3.15 -18.45 -4.58
C LEU A 55 3.53 -19.80 -3.97
N SER A 56 4.83 -20.06 -3.89
CA SER A 56 5.43 -21.10 -3.05
C SER A 56 6.52 -20.51 -2.16
N ASP A 57 7.00 -21.26 -1.16
CA ASP A 57 8.08 -20.81 -0.27
C ASP A 57 9.36 -20.42 -1.01
N SER A 58 9.69 -21.12 -2.09
CA SER A 58 10.87 -20.82 -2.90
C SER A 58 10.76 -19.50 -3.68
N MET A 59 9.55 -18.98 -3.85
CA MET A 59 9.29 -17.73 -4.57
C MET A 59 9.33 -16.50 -3.66
N LEU A 60 9.28 -16.66 -2.33
CA LEU A 60 9.28 -15.53 -1.41
C LEU A 60 10.67 -14.92 -1.24
N VAL A 61 10.73 -13.60 -1.13
CA VAL A 61 11.94 -12.89 -0.70
C VAL A 61 11.91 -12.74 0.81
N GLU A 62 12.90 -13.33 1.49
CA GLU A 62 13.00 -13.17 2.94
C GLU A 62 13.60 -11.80 3.27
N ALA A 63 12.96 -11.10 4.20
CA ALA A 63 13.38 -9.78 4.65
C ALA A 63 14.64 -9.85 5.52
N ARG A 64 15.51 -8.85 5.39
CA ARG A 64 16.62 -8.61 6.31
C ARG A 64 16.21 -7.56 7.34
N GLU A 65 16.63 -7.77 8.57
CA GLU A 65 16.40 -6.82 9.66
C GLU A 65 17.23 -5.55 9.42
N ALA A 66 16.58 -4.39 9.48
CA ALA A 66 17.25 -3.10 9.36
C ALA A 66 18.05 -2.82 10.63
N SER A 67 19.28 -2.34 10.47
CA SER A 67 20.11 -1.89 11.58
C SER A 67 19.64 -0.52 12.10
N ASP A 68 20.06 -0.16 13.32
CA ASP A 68 19.89 1.20 13.84
C ASP A 68 20.42 2.26 12.86
N GLU A 69 21.53 1.99 12.19
CA GLU A 69 22.12 2.93 11.22
C GLU A 69 21.21 3.10 9.99
N ASP A 70 20.60 2.02 9.51
CA ASP A 70 19.60 2.08 8.43
C ASP A 70 18.37 2.90 8.86
N LEU A 71 17.88 2.70 10.08
CA LEU A 71 16.72 3.41 10.60
C LEU A 71 16.99 4.91 10.79
N LEU A 72 18.22 5.28 11.16
CA LEU A 72 18.63 6.69 11.36
C LEU A 72 18.73 7.50 10.07
N VAL A 73 18.67 6.86 8.89
CA VAL A 73 18.57 7.56 7.61
C VAL A 73 17.30 8.40 7.53
N VAL A 74 16.21 7.93 8.16
CA VAL A 74 14.90 8.58 8.11
C VAL A 74 14.49 9.08 9.50
N HIS A 75 14.78 8.32 10.56
CA HIS A 75 14.32 8.62 11.90
C HIS A 75 15.36 9.34 12.75
N THR A 76 14.90 10.24 13.63
CA THR A 76 15.76 10.75 14.69
C THR A 76 16.03 9.68 15.75
N ARG A 77 17.21 9.71 16.39
CA ARG A 77 17.51 8.82 17.52
C ARG A 77 16.47 8.91 18.63
N ARG A 78 15.96 10.12 18.89
CA ARG A 78 14.87 10.35 19.86
C ARG A 78 13.59 9.60 19.46
N TYR A 79 13.22 9.62 18.18
CA TYR A 79 12.07 8.88 17.69
C TYR A 79 12.23 7.37 17.88
N LEU A 80 13.39 6.82 17.54
CA LEU A 80 13.66 5.38 17.72
C LEU A 80 13.55 4.96 19.20
N ASN A 81 13.87 5.85 20.14
CA ASN A 81 13.71 5.61 21.57
C ASN A 81 12.25 5.76 22.07
N GLU A 82 11.37 6.46 21.34
CA GLU A 82 10.00 6.79 21.77
C GLU A 82 8.88 6.09 20.93
N LEU A 83 9.19 5.52 19.76
CA LEU A 83 8.31 4.83 18.80
C LEU A 83 6.88 5.43 18.66
N LYS A 84 6.74 6.56 17.96
CA LYS A 84 5.45 7.26 17.77
C LYS A 84 4.81 6.99 16.40
N GLY A 85 3.48 6.86 16.35
CA GLY A 85 2.73 6.36 15.19
C GLY A 85 2.54 7.30 13.98
N ASN A 86 3.34 8.35 13.84
CA ASN A 86 3.29 9.33 12.74
C ASN A 86 4.68 9.76 12.29
N GLY A 87 5.59 8.78 12.23
CA GLY A 87 6.99 8.98 11.89
C GLY A 87 7.14 9.61 10.51
N HIS A 88 6.63 8.95 9.47
CA HIS A 88 6.97 9.29 8.09
C HIS A 88 6.62 10.72 7.66
N GLU A 89 5.48 11.29 8.06
CA GLU A 89 5.15 12.67 7.75
C GLU A 89 6.10 13.66 8.46
N ARG A 90 6.50 13.35 9.70
CA ARG A 90 7.43 14.19 10.46
C ARG A 90 8.85 14.04 9.92
N ASP A 91 9.26 12.84 9.53
CA ASP A 91 10.59 12.52 9.02
C ASP A 91 10.87 13.23 7.69
N PHE A 92 9.85 13.41 6.85
CA PHE A 92 9.96 14.11 5.56
C PHE A 92 9.48 15.57 5.58
N MET A 93 9.30 16.15 6.76
CA MET A 93 8.87 17.55 6.89
C MET A 93 9.84 18.49 6.15
N GLY A 94 9.34 19.18 5.13
CA GLY A 94 10.12 20.14 4.32
C GLY A 94 11.00 19.51 3.24
N ASP A 95 11.05 18.18 3.11
CA ASP A 95 11.80 17.52 2.05
C ASP A 95 11.01 17.53 0.73
N LYS A 96 11.42 18.40 -0.20
CA LYS A 96 10.75 18.56 -1.50
C LYS A 96 10.90 17.35 -2.43
N ARG A 97 11.79 16.40 -2.10
CA ARG A 97 11.97 15.14 -2.86
C ARG A 97 10.84 14.16 -2.57
N VAL A 98 10.13 14.31 -1.45
CA VAL A 98 9.04 13.42 -1.06
C VAL A 98 7.71 14.15 -1.20
N TYR A 99 6.77 13.53 -1.92
CA TYR A 99 5.41 14.00 -2.03
C TYR A 99 4.48 13.07 -1.27
N ILE A 100 3.84 13.58 -0.21
CA ILE A 100 2.87 12.81 0.58
C ILE A 100 1.46 13.19 0.15
N MET A 101 0.73 12.20 -0.40
CA MET A 101 -0.71 12.20 -0.52
C MET A 101 -1.28 11.25 0.52
N ASP A 102 -2.30 11.69 1.25
CA ASP A 102 -2.96 10.88 2.26
C ASP A 102 -4.49 11.01 2.14
N VAL A 103 -5.17 9.87 2.20
CA VAL A 103 -6.63 9.73 2.07
C VAL A 103 -7.14 9.07 3.34
N TYR A 104 -7.65 9.87 4.26
CA TYR A 104 -7.89 9.44 5.64
C TYR A 104 -9.17 10.03 6.23
N ASN A 105 -9.74 9.32 7.21
CA ASN A 105 -10.80 9.86 8.05
C ASN A 105 -10.22 10.94 8.97
N ARG A 106 -10.69 12.19 8.86
CA ARG A 106 -10.07 13.30 9.61
C ARG A 106 -10.35 13.30 11.10
N HIS A 107 -11.30 12.49 11.55
CA HIS A 107 -11.81 12.46 12.93
C HIS A 107 -11.11 11.43 13.82
N ILE A 108 -10.22 10.60 13.26
CA ILE A 108 -9.51 9.55 14.00
C ILE A 108 -8.08 9.96 14.37
N TYR A 109 -7.43 9.14 15.19
CA TYR A 109 -6.00 9.25 15.56
C TYR A 109 -5.11 9.51 14.33
N PRO A 110 -4.00 10.29 14.43
CA PRO A 110 -3.37 10.85 15.64
C PRO A 110 -3.82 12.24 16.06
N GLY A 111 -4.53 12.98 15.21
CA GLY A 111 -4.79 14.39 15.45
C GLY A 111 -3.53 15.29 15.47
N ASP A 112 -2.38 14.79 15.00
CA ASP A 112 -1.13 15.54 14.97
C ASP A 112 -1.16 16.60 13.84
N ARG A 113 -1.52 17.83 14.22
CA ARG A 113 -1.59 18.97 13.30
C ARG A 113 -0.23 19.36 12.73
N PHE A 114 0.87 19.07 13.43
CA PHE A 114 2.21 19.37 12.95
C PHE A 114 2.58 18.39 11.84
N ALA A 115 2.46 17.08 12.07
CA ALA A 115 2.72 16.04 11.06
C ALA A 115 1.88 16.26 9.80
N LYS A 116 0.60 16.64 9.95
CA LYS A 116 -0.28 16.99 8.82
C LYS A 116 0.33 18.04 7.87
N GLN A 117 1.21 18.93 8.32
CA GLN A 117 1.81 19.95 7.44
C GLN A 117 2.67 19.34 6.32
N ALA A 118 3.26 18.15 6.51
CA ALA A 118 4.04 17.48 5.49
C ALA A 118 3.17 16.82 4.40
N ILE A 119 1.90 16.55 4.68
CA ILE A 119 0.96 15.98 3.71
C ILE A 119 0.62 17.05 2.68
N ARG A 120 1.26 17.01 1.51
CA ARG A 120 1.04 17.99 0.44
C ARG A 120 -0.37 17.89 -0.13
N ARG A 121 -0.92 16.67 -0.23
CA ARG A 121 -2.30 16.43 -0.67
C ARG A 121 -3.08 15.68 0.39
N LYS A 122 -3.79 16.44 1.22
CA LYS A 122 -4.71 15.94 2.25
C LYS A 122 -6.07 15.70 1.62
N VAL A 123 -6.52 14.46 1.62
CA VAL A 123 -7.86 14.07 1.18
C VAL A 123 -8.63 13.61 2.40
N GLU A 124 -9.26 14.58 3.06
CA GLU A 124 -10.02 14.31 4.28
C GLU A 124 -11.40 13.73 3.95
N LEU A 125 -11.72 12.63 4.62
CA LEU A 125 -12.98 11.90 4.52
C LEU A 125 -13.81 12.05 5.78
N GLU A 126 -15.12 11.91 5.64
CA GLU A 126 -16.08 11.91 6.74
C GLU A 126 -16.36 10.49 7.22
N TRP A 127 -16.94 10.37 8.42
CA TRP A 127 -17.40 9.09 8.94
C TRP A 127 -18.36 8.41 7.96
N GLY A 128 -18.16 7.11 7.76
CA GLY A 128 -19.03 6.31 6.92
C GLY A 128 -18.95 6.62 5.42
N THR A 129 -17.92 7.31 4.93
CA THR A 129 -17.69 7.42 3.47
C THR A 129 -17.65 6.02 2.85
N GLU A 130 -18.42 5.83 1.78
CA GLU A 130 -18.60 4.57 1.05
C GLU A 130 -17.76 4.52 -0.23
N ASP A 131 -17.84 3.39 -0.94
CA ASP A 131 -16.98 3.03 -2.08
C ASP A 131 -16.87 4.12 -3.16
N ASP A 132 -17.98 4.62 -3.69
CA ASP A 132 -17.97 5.51 -4.85
C ASP A 132 -17.29 6.85 -4.54
N GLU A 133 -17.64 7.47 -3.41
CA GLU A 133 -17.01 8.70 -2.96
C GLU A 133 -15.52 8.48 -2.66
N TYR A 134 -15.18 7.37 -1.99
CA TYR A 134 -13.81 7.02 -1.65
C TYR A 134 -12.95 6.85 -2.91
N LEU A 135 -13.38 6.00 -3.84
CA LEU A 135 -12.64 5.68 -5.05
C LEU A 135 -12.50 6.90 -5.97
N GLN A 136 -13.54 7.71 -6.13
CA GLN A 136 -13.47 8.96 -6.89
C GLN A 136 -12.46 9.94 -6.28
N LYS A 137 -12.43 10.05 -4.95
CA LYS A 137 -11.47 10.91 -4.26
C LYS A 137 -10.04 10.38 -4.39
N VAL A 138 -9.83 9.07 -4.33
CA VAL A 138 -8.51 8.44 -4.55
C VAL A 138 -8.02 8.73 -5.98
N GLU A 139 -8.83 8.40 -7.00
CA GLU A 139 -8.47 8.57 -8.41
C GLU A 139 -8.07 10.02 -8.71
N ARG A 140 -9.00 10.95 -8.47
CA ARG A 140 -8.82 12.38 -8.76
C ARG A 140 -7.57 12.95 -8.10
N ASN A 141 -7.30 12.55 -6.85
CA ASN A 141 -6.18 13.11 -6.10
C ASN A 141 -4.85 12.46 -6.45
N LEU A 142 -4.85 11.16 -6.78
CA LEU A 142 -3.64 10.47 -7.24
C LEU A 142 -3.19 11.04 -8.58
N GLU A 143 -4.11 11.26 -9.52
CA GLU A 143 -3.79 11.89 -10.80
C GLU A 143 -3.18 13.29 -10.62
N LYS A 144 -3.76 14.10 -9.74
CA LYS A 144 -3.23 15.43 -9.42
C LYS A 144 -1.86 15.36 -8.75
N ALA A 145 -1.66 14.45 -7.81
CA ALA A 145 -0.36 14.26 -7.17
C ALA A 145 0.73 13.94 -8.19
N LEU A 146 0.44 13.05 -9.15
CA LEU A 146 1.37 12.66 -10.22
C LEU A 146 1.52 13.71 -11.32
N GLN A 147 0.66 14.73 -11.37
CA GLN A 147 0.85 15.92 -12.21
C GLN A 147 1.73 16.96 -11.51
N GLU A 148 1.54 17.14 -10.21
CA GLU A 148 2.26 18.13 -9.38
C GLU A 148 3.67 17.68 -8.98
N HIS A 149 3.94 16.38 -9.06
CA HIS A 149 5.21 15.77 -8.73
C HIS A 149 5.54 14.65 -9.74
N ARG A 150 6.80 14.57 -10.14
CA ARG A 150 7.32 13.54 -11.04
C ARG A 150 8.20 12.57 -10.24
N PRO A 151 7.60 11.60 -9.52
CA PRO A 151 8.38 10.68 -8.70
C PRO A 151 9.12 9.67 -9.58
N ASP A 152 10.28 9.22 -9.11
CA ASP A 152 10.99 8.08 -9.70
C ASP A 152 10.41 6.73 -9.21
N ILE A 153 9.69 6.75 -8.07
CA ILE A 153 9.03 5.59 -7.47
C ILE A 153 7.82 6.02 -6.63
N VAL A 154 6.77 5.19 -6.62
CA VAL A 154 5.62 5.35 -5.72
C VAL A 154 5.66 4.30 -4.62
N VAL A 155 5.60 4.74 -3.37
CA VAL A 155 5.37 3.85 -2.21
C VAL A 155 3.91 3.98 -1.82
N TYR A 156 3.18 2.87 -1.90
CA TYR A 156 1.76 2.79 -1.62
C TYR A 156 1.50 2.09 -0.28
N ASN A 157 1.09 2.86 0.71
CA ASN A 157 0.70 2.38 2.04
C ASN A 157 -0.75 1.89 2.02
N ALA A 158 -0.94 0.58 1.85
CA ALA A 158 -2.24 -0.06 1.64
C ALA A 158 -2.87 -0.58 2.94
N GLY A 159 -3.29 0.33 3.82
CA GLY A 159 -4.06 -0.03 5.02
C GLY A 159 -5.48 -0.49 4.67
N THR A 160 -6.06 -1.43 5.42
CA THR A 160 -7.47 -1.86 5.22
C THR A 160 -8.37 -1.47 6.39
N ASP A 161 -7.93 -0.53 7.24
CA ASP A 161 -8.74 0.02 8.33
C ASP A 161 -9.88 0.91 7.82
N ILE A 162 -9.87 1.27 6.54
CA ILE A 162 -10.99 1.91 5.85
C ILE A 162 -12.22 0.99 5.68
N LEU A 163 -12.08 -0.31 5.94
CA LEU A 163 -13.11 -1.31 5.71
C LEU A 163 -14.33 -1.08 6.62
N GLU A 164 -15.52 -1.28 6.07
CA GLU A 164 -16.78 -1.27 6.82
C GLU A 164 -16.69 -2.12 8.10
N GLY A 165 -17.17 -1.57 9.21
CA GLY A 165 -17.13 -2.23 10.53
C GLY A 165 -15.74 -2.32 11.16
N ASP A 166 -14.70 -1.70 10.58
CA ASP A 166 -13.41 -1.59 11.25
C ASP A 166 -13.55 -0.66 12.46
N ARG A 167 -13.02 -1.09 13.61
CA ARG A 167 -13.22 -0.42 14.89
C ARG A 167 -12.43 0.88 15.03
N LEU A 168 -11.42 1.09 14.19
CA LEU A 168 -10.49 2.22 14.30
C LEU A 168 -10.56 3.19 13.12
N GLY A 169 -10.84 2.72 11.90
CA GLY A 169 -10.82 3.60 10.72
C GLY A 169 -12.10 4.38 10.44
N GLY A 170 -13.28 3.84 10.77
CA GLY A 170 -14.53 4.61 10.77
C GLY A 170 -15.12 4.98 9.41
N LEU A 171 -14.66 4.34 8.34
CA LEU A 171 -15.26 4.47 7.02
C LEU A 171 -16.14 3.25 6.72
N ALA A 172 -16.82 3.25 5.56
CA ALA A 172 -17.76 2.21 5.16
C ALA A 172 -17.39 1.59 3.80
N ILE A 173 -16.10 1.41 3.54
CA ILE A 173 -15.62 0.84 2.27
C ILE A 173 -15.84 -0.66 2.30
N SER A 174 -16.44 -1.22 1.26
CA SER A 174 -16.70 -2.65 1.13
C SER A 174 -15.41 -3.45 0.89
N PRO A 175 -15.41 -4.78 1.10
CA PRO A 175 -14.29 -5.63 0.68
C PRO A 175 -13.89 -5.43 -0.78
N GLN A 176 -14.88 -5.33 -1.68
CA GLN A 176 -14.67 -5.08 -3.10
C GLN A 176 -14.13 -3.66 -3.35
N GLY A 177 -14.56 -2.66 -2.57
CA GLY A 177 -14.02 -1.31 -2.61
C GLY A 177 -12.52 -1.26 -2.29
N VAL A 178 -12.06 -2.06 -1.32
CA VAL A 178 -10.61 -2.19 -1.02
C VAL A 178 -9.83 -2.79 -2.20
N VAL A 179 -10.35 -3.86 -2.81
CA VAL A 179 -9.73 -4.49 -3.99
C VAL A 179 -9.68 -3.51 -5.17
N LYS A 180 -10.80 -2.82 -5.44
CA LYS A 180 -10.89 -1.80 -6.50
C LYS A 180 -9.95 -0.63 -6.27
N ARG A 181 -9.76 -0.21 -5.02
CA ARG A 181 -8.79 0.85 -4.67
C ARG A 181 -7.38 0.43 -5.05
N ASP A 182 -6.96 -0.77 -4.66
CA ASP A 182 -5.60 -1.24 -4.94
C ASP A 182 -5.39 -1.39 -6.45
N GLU A 183 -6.38 -1.93 -7.18
CA GLU A 183 -6.39 -1.96 -8.64
C GLU A 183 -6.26 -0.58 -9.26
N LEU A 184 -7.10 0.37 -8.84
CA LEU A 184 -7.11 1.76 -9.30
C LEU A 184 -5.72 2.41 -9.14
N VAL A 185 -5.11 2.26 -7.97
CA VAL A 185 -3.78 2.82 -7.67
C VAL A 185 -2.73 2.20 -8.60
N PHE A 186 -2.69 0.87 -8.72
CA PHE A 186 -1.74 0.19 -9.60
C PHE A 186 -1.94 0.56 -11.07
N ARG A 187 -3.18 0.60 -11.55
CA ARG A 187 -3.54 0.97 -12.93
C ARG A 187 -3.04 2.37 -13.27
N ILE A 188 -3.29 3.36 -12.41
CA ILE A 188 -2.86 4.76 -12.65
C ILE A 188 -1.33 4.88 -12.64
N VAL A 189 -0.65 4.25 -11.68
CA VAL A 189 0.79 4.38 -11.52
C VAL A 189 1.54 3.61 -12.62
N ARG A 190 1.15 2.36 -12.90
CA ARG A 190 1.74 1.54 -13.98
C ARG A 190 1.42 2.09 -15.37
N GLY A 191 0.23 2.69 -15.56
CA GLY A 191 -0.12 3.38 -16.81
C GLY A 191 0.79 4.57 -17.13
N ARG A 192 1.47 5.13 -16.11
CA ARG A 192 2.50 6.16 -16.26
C ARG A 192 3.93 5.58 -16.30
N GLN A 193 4.07 4.27 -16.38
CA GLN A 193 5.34 3.54 -16.41
C GLN A 193 6.21 3.80 -15.16
N LEU A 194 5.56 4.09 -14.02
CA LEU A 194 6.23 4.32 -12.76
C LEU A 194 6.39 3.02 -11.96
N PRO A 195 7.56 2.78 -11.33
CA PRO A 195 7.71 1.75 -10.33
C PRO A 195 6.80 2.01 -9.12
N ILE A 196 6.18 0.94 -8.61
CA ILE A 196 5.30 0.99 -7.44
C ILE A 196 5.69 -0.11 -6.44
N LEU A 197 5.77 0.25 -5.16
CA LEU A 197 5.95 -0.65 -4.03
C LEU A 197 4.72 -0.57 -3.13
N MET A 198 3.99 -1.66 -2.98
CA MET A 198 2.89 -1.77 -2.02
C MET A 198 3.41 -2.25 -0.68
N VAL A 199 3.11 -1.51 0.38
CA VAL A 199 3.36 -1.89 1.78
C VAL A 199 2.02 -2.03 2.48
N THR A 200 1.74 -3.22 2.99
CA THR A 200 0.50 -3.48 3.74
C THR A 200 0.56 -2.85 5.13
N SER A 201 -0.58 -2.36 5.65
CA SER A 201 -0.59 -1.55 6.88
C SER A 201 -1.74 -1.90 7.83
N GLY A 202 -2.48 -0.90 8.32
CA GLY A 202 -3.62 -1.05 9.22
C GLY A 202 -4.71 -2.00 8.73
N GLY A 203 -5.75 -2.18 9.53
CA GLY A 203 -6.82 -3.15 9.30
C GLY A 203 -6.89 -4.16 10.43
N TYR A 204 -8.02 -4.14 11.13
CA TYR A 204 -8.16 -4.71 12.47
C TYR A 204 -9.30 -5.74 12.53
N GLN A 205 -9.71 -6.25 11.36
CA GLN A 205 -10.73 -7.30 11.22
C GLN A 205 -10.10 -8.62 10.80
N LYS A 206 -10.65 -9.74 11.29
CA LYS A 206 -10.18 -11.09 10.92
C LYS A 206 -10.23 -11.34 9.41
N ARG A 207 -11.22 -10.76 8.71
CA ARG A 207 -11.39 -10.90 7.25
C ARG A 207 -10.39 -10.10 6.42
N THR A 208 -9.63 -9.18 7.02
CA THR A 208 -8.64 -8.36 6.33
C THR A 208 -7.62 -9.21 5.57
N ALA A 209 -7.13 -10.31 6.15
CA ALA A 209 -6.12 -11.14 5.49
C ALA A 209 -6.61 -11.71 4.14
N ARG A 210 -7.89 -12.13 4.07
CA ARG A 210 -8.50 -12.59 2.83
C ARG A 210 -8.63 -11.48 1.81
N ILE A 211 -9.06 -10.29 2.23
CA ILE A 211 -9.22 -9.12 1.34
C ILE A 211 -7.87 -8.69 0.75
N ILE A 212 -6.79 -8.70 1.55
CA ILE A 212 -5.44 -8.40 1.04
C ILE A 212 -5.00 -9.46 0.03
N ALA A 213 -5.25 -10.74 0.31
CA ALA A 213 -4.94 -11.81 -0.64
C ALA A 213 -5.74 -11.66 -1.94
N ASP A 214 -7.04 -11.35 -1.86
CA ASP A 214 -7.92 -11.12 -3.00
C ASP A 214 -7.46 -9.93 -3.84
N SER A 215 -7.00 -8.85 -3.19
CA SER A 215 -6.38 -7.70 -3.86
C SER A 215 -5.15 -8.11 -4.66
N ILE A 216 -4.21 -8.85 -4.06
CA ILE A 216 -3.00 -9.33 -4.74
C ILE A 216 -3.35 -10.25 -5.91
N LEU A 217 -4.31 -11.15 -5.75
CA LEU A 217 -4.78 -12.04 -6.80
C LEU A 217 -5.45 -11.26 -7.95
N ASN A 218 -6.24 -10.22 -7.65
CA ASN A 218 -6.84 -9.34 -8.64
C ASN A 218 -5.77 -8.57 -9.43
N LEU A 219 -4.78 -8.00 -8.74
CA LEU A 219 -3.67 -7.32 -9.41
C LEU A 219 -2.90 -8.28 -10.34
N TYR A 220 -2.71 -9.53 -9.93
CA TYR A 220 -2.05 -10.54 -10.75
C TYR A 220 -2.91 -10.94 -11.96
N SER A 221 -4.21 -11.20 -11.76
CA SER A 221 -5.10 -11.62 -12.86
C SER A 221 -5.25 -10.53 -13.94
N LEU A 222 -5.14 -9.26 -13.56
CA LEU A 222 -5.14 -8.12 -14.46
C LEU A 222 -3.76 -7.81 -15.09
N GLY A 223 -2.72 -8.56 -14.74
CA GLY A 223 -1.35 -8.33 -15.23
C GLY A 223 -0.72 -7.02 -14.70
N LEU A 224 -1.25 -6.45 -13.63
CA LEU A 224 -0.70 -5.25 -12.98
C LEU A 224 0.52 -5.58 -12.12
N ILE A 225 0.64 -6.82 -11.67
CA ILE A 225 1.82 -7.44 -11.05
C ILE A 225 2.09 -8.81 -11.68
N GLY A 226 3.32 -9.29 -11.60
CA GLY A 226 3.71 -10.55 -12.25
C GLY A 226 4.78 -10.35 -13.32
N PRO A 227 5.30 -11.45 -13.88
CA PRO A 227 6.09 -11.38 -15.11
C PRO A 227 5.25 -10.69 -16.20
N GLU A 228 5.88 -9.88 -17.05
CA GLU A 228 5.18 -9.21 -18.15
C GLU A 228 4.44 -10.24 -18.98
N SER A 229 3.10 -10.17 -18.97
CA SER A 229 2.31 -10.94 -19.92
C SER A 229 2.56 -10.33 -21.29
N ALA A 230 2.94 -11.17 -22.27
CA ALA A 230 3.19 -10.76 -23.65
C ALA A 230 1.96 -10.12 -24.35
N SER A 231 0.84 -9.95 -23.65
CA SER A 231 -0.44 -9.46 -24.16
C SER A 231 -0.75 -7.99 -23.84
N VAL A 232 -0.06 -7.33 -22.90
CA VAL A 232 -0.39 -5.93 -22.52
C VAL A 232 0.19 -4.89 -23.50
N SER A 233 1.11 -5.29 -24.37
CA SER A 233 1.65 -4.44 -25.45
C SER A 233 0.69 -4.24 -26.63
N ALA A 234 -0.50 -4.83 -26.64
CA ALA A 234 -1.40 -4.85 -27.82
C ALA A 234 -2.72 -4.06 -27.68
N GLN A 235 -2.98 -3.35 -26.57
CA GLN A 235 -4.23 -2.57 -26.41
C GLN A 235 -4.05 -1.04 -26.35
N ASN A 236 -2.84 -0.52 -26.59
CA ASN A 236 -2.65 0.90 -26.84
C ASN A 236 -2.42 1.16 -28.34
N SER A 237 -3.51 1.18 -29.10
CA SER A 237 -3.53 1.87 -30.40
C SER A 237 -4.93 2.39 -30.70
N ASP A 238 -5.09 3.70 -30.54
CA ASP A 238 -5.98 4.62 -31.25
C ASP A 238 -7.22 4.04 -31.94
N THR A 239 -8.40 4.40 -31.43
CA THR A 239 -9.57 4.61 -32.30
C THR A 239 -10.41 5.75 -31.75
N PRO A 240 -10.49 6.91 -32.43
CA PRO A 240 -11.49 7.93 -32.12
C PRO A 240 -12.86 7.41 -32.56
N LEU A 241 -13.83 7.41 -31.65
CA LEU A 241 -15.24 7.21 -31.98
C LEU A 241 -15.73 8.42 -32.79
N LEU A 242 -15.77 8.30 -34.12
CA LEU A 242 -16.59 9.17 -34.97
C LEU A 242 -18.05 8.64 -34.96
N PRO A 243 -19.06 9.51 -34.84
CA PRO A 243 -20.46 9.09 -34.91
C PRO A 243 -20.85 8.70 -36.35
N PRO A 244 -21.86 7.85 -36.53
CA PRO A 244 -22.29 7.41 -37.86
C PRO A 244 -22.98 8.57 -38.60
N GLU A 245 -22.51 8.84 -39.83
CA GLU A 245 -23.28 9.63 -40.80
C GLU A 245 -24.53 8.84 -41.21
N VAL A 246 -25.67 9.51 -41.15
CA VAL A 246 -26.96 8.98 -41.62
C VAL A 246 -27.13 9.35 -43.10
N PRO A 247 -27.63 8.46 -43.97
CA PRO A 247 -27.94 8.78 -45.36
C PRO A 247 -29.03 9.85 -45.55
#